data_AF-A0AAW0SZJ6-F1
#
_entry.id   AF-A0AAW0SZJ6-F1
#
_cell.length_a   1.000
_cell.length_b   1.000
_cell.length_c   1.000
_cell.angle_alpha   90.00
_cell.angle_beta   90.00
_cell.angle_gamma   90.00
#
_symmetry.space_group_name_H-M   'P 1'
#
loop_
_entity.id
_entity.type
_entity.pdbx_description
1 polymer ?
#
loop_
_entity_poly.entity_id
_entity_poly.type
_entity_poly.pdbx_seq_one_letter_code
_entity_poly.pdbx_strand_id
1 'polypeptide(L)' 'MHPVMVLHQMKPGLLYNTNQTTRDNKPFFTVTADINGKEFSGEGTNVKKAKFFLANAAILGLYGVESTFEISA' A
#
# COMPACT_ATOMS: atom_id res chain seq x y z
N MET A 1 10.96 10.28 -2.70
CA MET A 1 9.87 10.52 -1.73
C MET A 1 9.24 9.19 -1.35
N HIS A 2 8.96 8.95 -0.07
CA HIS A 2 8.38 7.67 0.37
C HIS A 2 6.88 7.62 0.01
N PRO A 3 6.39 6.60 -0.71
CA PRO A 3 5.03 6.58 -1.24
C PRO A 3 3.97 6.62 -0.14
N VAL A 4 4.20 5.97 1.00
CA VAL A 4 3.27 6.04 2.15
C VAL A 4 3.11 7.48 2.69
N MET A 5 4.15 8.30 2.61
CA MET A 5 4.11 9.69 3.12
C MET A 5 3.31 10.59 2.18
N VAL A 6 3.49 10.44 0.86
CA VAL A 6 2.67 11.12 -0.15
C VAL A 6 1.20 10.76 0.06
N LEU A 7 0.91 9.49 0.26
CA LEU A 7 -0.46 9.02 0.43
C LEU A 7 -1.12 9.57 1.70
N HIS A 8 -0.36 9.63 2.79
CA HIS A 8 -0.83 10.26 4.03
C HIS A 8 -1.09 11.77 3.86
N GLN A 9 -0.25 12.49 3.09
CA GLN A 9 -0.46 13.90 2.78
C GLN A 9 -1.68 14.12 1.87
N MET A 10 -1.93 13.21 0.92
CA MET A 10 -3.08 13.31 0.01
C MET A 10 -4.40 13.08 0.73
N LYS A 11 -4.44 12.12 1.68
CA LYS A 11 -5.66 11.80 2.43
C LYS A 11 -5.35 11.57 3.91
N PRO A 12 -5.25 12.64 4.71
CA PRO A 12 -5.23 12.50 6.16
C PRO A 12 -6.53 11.82 6.63
N GLY A 13 -6.41 10.82 7.50
CA GLY A 13 -7.55 10.02 7.97
C GLY A 13 -7.94 8.83 7.08
N LEU A 14 -7.10 8.44 6.13
CA LEU A 14 -7.33 7.23 5.32
C LEU A 14 -7.46 5.98 6.20
N LEU A 15 -8.55 5.24 6.00
CA LEU A 15 -8.78 3.95 6.65
C LEU A 15 -8.08 2.86 5.86
N TYR A 16 -7.17 2.16 6.53
CA TYR A 16 -6.48 1.00 5.98
C TYR A 16 -7.09 -0.26 6.56
N ASN A 17 -7.68 -1.08 5.70
CA ASN A 17 -8.16 -2.40 6.06
C ASN A 17 -7.03 -3.40 5.84
N THR A 18 -6.53 -4.01 6.91
CA THR A 18 -5.45 -5.00 6.85
C THR A 18 -6.02 -6.38 7.12
N ASN A 19 -5.86 -7.29 6.17
CA ASN A 19 -6.13 -8.72 6.32
C ASN A 19 -4.82 -9.48 6.41
N GLN A 20 -4.76 -10.45 7.32
CA GLN A 20 -3.64 -11.38 7.41
C GLN A 20 -4.09 -12.74 6.89
N THR A 21 -3.31 -13.30 5.98
CA THR A 21 -3.50 -14.65 5.44
C THR A 21 -2.21 -15.45 5.64
N THR A 22 -2.33 -16.78 5.64
CA THR A 22 -1.16 -17.67 5.71
C THR A 22 -1.09 -18.45 4.41
N ARG A 23 0.00 -18.30 3.66
CA ARG A 23 0.24 -19.01 2.40
C ARG A 23 1.60 -19.70 2.51
N ASP A 24 1.65 -21.01 2.27
CA ASP A 24 2.89 -21.81 2.35
C ASP A 24 3.64 -21.67 3.68
N ASN A 25 2.93 -21.74 4.82
CA ASN A 25 3.48 -21.51 6.17
C ASN A 25 4.12 -20.13 6.38
N LYS A 26 3.91 -19.17 5.48
CA LYS A 26 4.39 -17.80 5.62
C LYS A 26 3.21 -16.84 5.82
N PRO A 27 3.33 -15.86 6.73
CA PRO A 27 2.31 -14.83 6.88
C PRO A 27 2.37 -13.86 5.69
N PHE A 28 1.21 -13.59 5.12
CA PHE A 28 0.98 -12.57 4.12
C PHE A 28 -0.03 -11.56 4.68
N PHE A 29 0.16 -10.31 4.29
CA PHE A 29 -0.66 -9.19 4.72
C PHE A 29 -1.19 -8.51 3.46
N THR A 30 -2.50 -8.41 3.37
CA THR A 30 -3.20 -7.68 2.32
C THR A 30 -3.74 -6.40 2.95
N VAL A 31 -3.35 -5.24 2.44
CA VAL A 31 -3.84 -3.95 2.89
C VAL A 31 -4.67 -3.33 1.77
N THR A 32 -5.81 -2.75 2.13
CA THR A 32 -6.80 -2.15 1.23
C THR A 32 -7.19 -0.77 1.74
N ALA A 33 -7.39 0.20 0.86
CA ALA A 33 -7.79 1.56 1.22
C ALA A 33 -8.50 2.27 0.05
N ASP A 34 -9.51 3.07 0.36
CA ASP A 34 -10.21 3.92 -0.62
C ASP A 34 -9.56 5.31 -0.71
N ILE A 35 -9.04 5.65 -1.88
CA ILE A 35 -8.32 6.90 -2.13
C ILE A 35 -9.00 7.61 -3.29
N ASN A 36 -9.61 8.77 -3.01
CA ASN A 36 -10.37 9.55 -3.98
C ASN A 36 -11.50 8.76 -4.68
N GLY A 37 -12.20 7.87 -3.94
CA GLY A 37 -13.30 7.07 -4.48
C GLY A 37 -12.84 5.91 -5.36
N LYS A 38 -11.55 5.55 -5.28
CA LYS A 38 -10.98 4.38 -5.92
C LYS A 38 -10.32 3.50 -4.88
N GLU A 39 -10.68 2.23 -4.88
CA GLU A 39 -10.11 1.26 -3.97
C GLU A 39 -8.76 0.77 -4.49
N PHE A 40 -7.75 0.80 -3.62
CA PHE A 40 -6.42 0.27 -3.90
C PHE A 40 -6.06 -0.79 -2.87
N SER A 41 -5.31 -1.79 -3.33
CA SER A 41 -4.87 -2.91 -2.51
C SER A 41 -3.39 -3.19 -2.71
N GLY A 42 -2.70 -3.66 -1.68
CA GLY A 42 -1.32 -4.10 -1.73
C GLY A 42 -1.08 -5.31 -0.84
N GLU A 43 -0.28 -6.26 -1.31
CA GLU A 43 0.06 -7.47 -0.56
C GLU A 43 1.56 -7.50 -0.25
N GLY A 44 1.93 -8.02 0.91
CA GLY A 44 3.33 -8.28 1.25
C GLY A 44 3.49 -9.23 2.41
N THR A 45 4.71 -9.70 2.62
CA THR A 45 5.09 -10.57 3.76
C THR A 45 5.01 -9.87 5.11
N ASN A 46 4.81 -8.55 5.13
CA ASN A 46 4.56 -7.75 6.32
C ASN A 46 3.68 -6.53 5.98
N VAL A 47 3.06 -5.94 7.00
CA VAL A 47 2.16 -4.78 6.85
C VAL A 47 2.84 -3.58 6.21
N LYS A 48 4.14 -3.35 6.46
CA LYS A 48 4.89 -2.23 5.83
C LYS A 48 4.97 -2.42 4.32
N LYS A 49 5.32 -3.63 3.85
CA LYS A 49 5.42 -3.98 2.43
C LYS A 49 4.07 -3.91 1.74
N ALA A 50 3.02 -4.42 2.39
CA ALA A 50 1.66 -4.32 1.89
C ALA A 50 1.19 -2.86 1.75
N LYS A 51 1.39 -2.03 2.78
CA LYS A 51 1.10 -0.58 2.73
C LYS A 51 1.88 0.14 1.65
N PHE A 52 3.15 -0.23 1.47
CA PHE A 52 3.98 0.33 0.42
C PHE A 52 3.44 0.00 -0.97
N PHE A 53 3.11 -1.26 -1.25
CA PHE A 53 2.56 -1.65 -2.55
C PHE A 53 1.22 -0.99 -2.83
N LEU A 54 0.34 -0.94 -1.84
CA LEU A 54 -0.90 -0.17 -1.93
C LEU A 54 -0.59 1.29 -2.27
N ALA A 55 0.40 1.86 -1.59
CA ALA A 55 0.75 3.25 -1.80
C ALA A 55 1.35 3.53 -3.17
N ASN A 56 2.18 2.62 -3.65
CA ASN A 56 2.77 2.71 -4.97
C ASN A 56 1.70 2.57 -6.05
N ALA A 57 0.78 1.60 -5.92
CA ALA A 57 -0.35 1.43 -6.83
C ALA A 57 -1.29 2.65 -6.85
N ALA A 58 -1.55 3.24 -5.69
CA ALA A 58 -2.36 4.45 -5.58
C ALA A 58 -1.69 5.66 -6.23
N ILE A 59 -0.41 5.90 -5.94
CA ILE A 59 0.33 7.01 -6.53
C ILE A 59 0.48 6.81 -8.03
N LEU A 60 0.76 5.61 -8.51
CA LEU A 60 0.81 5.35 -9.95
C LEU A 60 -0.57 5.55 -10.59
N GLY A 61 -1.64 5.05 -9.97
CA GLY A 61 -2.99 5.11 -10.50
C GLY A 61 -3.67 6.48 -10.44
N LEU A 62 -3.24 7.37 -9.54
CA LEU A 62 -3.76 8.74 -9.39
C LEU A 62 -2.81 9.77 -10.04
N TYR A 63 -1.51 9.58 -9.79
CA TYR A 63 -0.32 10.33 -10.19
C TYR A 63 0.15 10.16 -11.63
N GLY A 64 0.09 8.93 -12.12
CA GLY A 64 0.98 8.47 -13.19
C GLY A 64 2.46 8.44 -12.77
N VAL A 65 2.76 8.47 -11.46
CA VAL A 65 4.14 8.53 -10.94
C VAL A 65 4.51 7.19 -10.33
N GLU A 66 5.56 6.57 -10.84
CA GLU A 66 6.10 5.33 -10.27
C GLU A 66 7.11 5.67 -9.17
N SER A 67 6.88 5.20 -7.94
CA SER A 67 7.87 5.36 -6.88
C SER A 67 8.97 4.30 -7.08
N THR A 68 10.17 4.74 -7.45
CA THR A 68 11.39 3.91 -7.60
C THR A 68 11.95 3.39 -6.26
N PHE A 69 11.15 3.46 -5.19
CA PHE A 69 11.60 3.14 -3.85
C PHE A 69 11.62 1.62 -3.69
N GLU A 70 12.79 1.01 -3.65
CA GLU A 70 12.91 -0.41 -3.43
C GLU A 70 12.76 -0.72 -1.94
N ILE A 71 11.86 -1.65 -1.60
CA ILE A 71 11.86 -2.25 -0.26
C ILE A 71 12.94 -3.32 -0.24
N SER A 72 14.10 -2.97 0.31
CA SER A 72 15.08 -3.97 0.75
C SER A 72 14.42 -4.88 1.78
N ALA A 73 14.36 -6.16 1.45
CA ALA A 73 13.72 -7.22 2.22
C ALA A 73 14.41 -7.47 3.58
#